data_AF-A0A2W5YCF7-F1
#
_entry.id   AF-A0A2W5YCF7-F1
#
_cell.length_a   1.000
_cell.length_b   1.000
_cell.length_c   1.000
_cell.angle_alpha   90.00
_cell.angle_beta   90.00
_cell.angle_gamma   90.00
#
_symmetry.space_group_name_H-M   'P 1'
#
loop_
_entity.id
_entity.type
_entity.pdbx_description
1 polymer ?
#
loop_
_entity_poly.entity_id
_entity_poly.type
_entity_poly.pdbx_seq_one_letter_code
_entity_poly.pdbx_strand_id
1 'polypeptide(L)'
;MKALTILAVVFGWSTSLTVAAFAAEKDSEESGQDSSAGLPAAYAKHYLVAGKTMSPDKKFAVIYPTLDFSESPEAKDILVVLKPFSVLAPLPTKWPYFQNESHGGISADWSTDSTVALITLDSKWGPGDVFVVELAEGKVKRITNVLEKLRELLLPQFRSAKPKPERYNDAGEFIFEDEENSACTLEGTKLVKIDTKATNDPKGMSKRGWAVQVKAEWDIAQAKFISQKITLAPRQSSGD
;
A
#
# COMPACT_ATOMS: atom_id res chain seq x y z
N MET A 1 35.02 -41.19 -63.92
CA MET A 1 34.80 -39.89 -63.25
C MET A 1 34.90 -40.15 -61.74
N LYS A 2 36.10 -40.45 -61.20
CA LYS A 2 37.09 -39.58 -60.53
C LYS A 2 36.46 -38.76 -59.38
N ALA A 3 36.44 -39.27 -58.13
CA ALA A 3 37.51 -39.34 -57.11
C ALA A 3 37.74 -37.98 -56.42
N LEU A 4 37.43 -37.83 -55.12
CA LEU A 4 38.23 -38.13 -53.91
C LEU A 4 39.33 -37.06 -53.60
N THR A 5 39.38 -36.67 -52.32
CA THR A 5 40.56 -36.28 -51.50
C THR A 5 40.88 -34.79 -51.26
N ILE A 6 40.50 -34.32 -50.06
CA ILE A 6 41.25 -33.63 -48.98
C ILE A 6 42.38 -32.65 -49.36
N LEU A 7 42.30 -31.42 -48.81
CA LEU A 7 43.44 -30.80 -48.12
C LEU A 7 42.97 -29.91 -46.96
N ALA A 8 43.53 -30.19 -45.77
CA ALA A 8 43.44 -29.37 -44.58
C ALA A 8 44.46 -28.22 -44.65
N VAL A 9 44.11 -27.05 -44.09
CA VAL A 9 45.10 -26.07 -43.62
C VAL A 9 44.72 -25.67 -42.20
N VAL A 10 45.63 -25.99 -41.28
CA VAL A 10 45.63 -25.60 -39.87
C VAL A 10 46.66 -24.47 -39.72
N PHE A 11 46.21 -23.31 -39.24
CA PHE A 11 46.98 -22.30 -38.52
C PHE A 11 45.94 -21.66 -37.57
N GLY A 12 46.07 -21.61 -36.25
CA GLY A 12 47.26 -21.51 -35.42
C GLY A 12 47.16 -20.20 -34.62
N TRP A 13 46.68 -20.32 -33.37
CA TRP A 13 46.76 -19.37 -32.23
C TRP A 13 46.46 -17.87 -32.41
N SER A 14 45.48 -17.38 -31.63
CA SER A 14 45.78 -16.59 -30.43
C SER A 14 44.51 -16.36 -29.61
N THR A 15 44.60 -16.66 -28.32
CA THR A 15 43.62 -16.36 -27.28
C THR A 15 43.50 -14.86 -27.05
N SER A 16 42.28 -14.35 -27.06
CA SER A 16 41.88 -13.23 -26.22
C SER A 16 40.39 -13.36 -25.92
N LEU A 17 40.09 -13.97 -24.78
CA LEU A 17 38.83 -13.70 -24.07
C LEU A 17 38.76 -12.20 -23.87
N THR A 18 37.95 -11.51 -24.66
CA THR A 18 37.35 -10.26 -24.23
C THR A 18 35.95 -10.61 -23.77
N VAL A 19 35.85 -10.90 -22.47
CA VAL A 19 34.61 -10.74 -21.72
C VAL A 19 34.27 -9.26 -21.83
N ALA A 20 33.50 -8.89 -22.84
CA ALA A 20 32.74 -7.64 -22.81
C ALA A 20 31.67 -7.85 -21.74
N ALA A 21 32.04 -7.56 -20.50
CA ALA A 21 31.08 -7.35 -19.43
C ALA A 21 30.17 -6.21 -19.91
N PHE A 22 28.98 -6.58 -20.37
CA PHE A 22 27.88 -5.64 -20.45
C PHE A 22 27.68 -5.10 -19.03
N ALA A 23 28.18 -3.89 -18.82
CA ALA A 23 27.71 -3.00 -17.77
C ALA A 23 26.24 -2.69 -18.10
N ALA A 24 25.36 -3.59 -17.67
CA ALA A 24 23.92 -3.43 -17.71
C ALA A 24 23.43 -3.25 -16.27
N GLU A 25 22.82 -2.08 -16.06
CA GLU A 25 21.89 -1.76 -14.98
C GLU A 25 22.42 -1.88 -13.55
N LYS A 26 23.06 -0.79 -13.13
CA LYS A 26 23.06 -0.35 -11.74
C LYS A 26 21.87 0.60 -11.49
N ASP A 27 20.68 0.26 -11.99
CA ASP A 27 19.44 1.07 -11.93
C ASP A 27 18.26 0.31 -11.29
N SER A 28 18.52 -0.46 -10.22
CA SER A 28 17.45 -1.20 -9.52
C SER A 28 17.38 -0.97 -8.00
N GLU A 29 18.15 -0.03 -7.44
CA GLU A 29 18.11 0.26 -5.99
C GLU A 29 17.71 1.70 -5.63
N GLU A 30 17.51 2.59 -6.61
CA GLU A 30 17.08 3.98 -6.34
C GLU A 30 15.55 4.18 -6.41
N SER A 31 14.81 3.23 -6.99
CA SER A 31 13.35 3.26 -7.04
C SER A 31 12.74 2.70 -5.76
N GLY A 32 12.77 3.50 -4.69
CA GLY A 32 12.13 3.11 -3.43
C GLY A 32 12.54 3.91 -2.21
N GLN A 33 13.52 4.82 -2.34
CA GLN A 33 13.89 5.72 -1.26
C GLN A 33 13.03 6.99 -1.27
N ASP A 34 12.58 7.40 -0.09
CA ASP A 34 11.79 8.60 0.07
C ASP A 34 12.68 9.83 -0.04
N SER A 35 12.22 10.84 -0.78
CA SER A 35 13.04 12.02 -1.07
C SER A 35 12.18 13.25 -1.38
N SER A 36 12.69 14.44 -1.05
CA SER A 36 12.10 15.71 -1.49
C SER A 36 12.54 16.11 -2.90
N ALA A 37 13.41 15.33 -3.56
CA ALA A 37 13.92 15.63 -4.88
C ALA A 37 12.79 15.76 -5.92
N GLY A 38 12.81 16.84 -6.70
CA GLY A 38 11.79 17.14 -7.71
C GLY A 38 10.53 17.83 -7.18
N LEU A 39 10.37 17.97 -5.85
CA LEU A 39 9.32 18.80 -5.27
C LEU A 39 9.66 20.29 -5.40
N PRO A 40 8.67 21.18 -5.62
CA PRO A 40 8.89 22.61 -5.52
C PRO A 40 9.34 23.01 -4.13
N ALA A 41 10.09 24.11 -4.01
CA ALA A 41 10.64 24.60 -2.75
C ALA A 41 9.59 24.77 -1.63
N ALA A 42 8.35 25.11 -1.98
CA ALA A 42 7.24 25.24 -1.03
C ALA A 42 6.88 23.91 -0.33
N TYR A 43 7.09 22.77 -0.99
CA TYR A 43 6.82 21.42 -0.44
C TYR A 43 8.10 20.74 0.04
N ALA A 44 9.22 20.90 -0.68
CA ALA A 44 10.46 20.17 -0.43
C ALA A 44 11.06 20.35 0.98
N LYS A 45 10.67 21.42 1.70
CA LYS A 45 11.08 21.66 3.10
C LYS A 45 10.31 20.80 4.11
N HIS A 46 9.04 20.50 3.82
CA HIS A 46 8.11 19.92 4.78
C HIS A 46 7.60 18.54 4.37
N TYR A 47 7.92 18.10 3.14
CA TYR A 47 7.38 16.90 2.54
C TYR A 47 8.45 16.07 1.84
N LEU A 48 8.24 14.76 1.87
CA LEU A 48 8.98 13.77 1.11
C LEU A 48 8.02 13.03 0.17
N VAL A 49 8.49 12.65 -1.01
CA VAL A 49 7.79 11.70 -1.88
C VAL A 49 7.96 10.31 -1.28
N ALA A 50 6.85 9.61 -1.04
CA ALA A 50 6.88 8.19 -0.69
C ALA A 50 7.19 7.36 -1.95
N GLY A 51 8.44 6.91 -2.07
CA GLY A 51 8.90 6.17 -3.25
C GLY A 51 8.10 4.90 -3.49
N LYS A 52 7.65 4.24 -2.41
CA LYS A 52 6.80 3.04 -2.42
C LYS A 52 5.36 3.27 -2.89
N THR A 53 4.96 4.51 -3.14
CA THR A 53 3.63 4.86 -3.64
C THR A 53 3.62 5.28 -5.12
N MET A 54 4.80 5.28 -5.75
CA MET A 54 4.94 5.78 -7.11
C MET A 54 4.21 4.89 -8.11
N SER A 55 3.43 5.51 -9.00
CA SER A 55 2.70 4.80 -10.05
C SER A 55 3.65 4.09 -11.03
N PRO A 56 3.18 3.04 -11.74
CA PRO A 56 3.97 2.35 -12.77
C PRO A 56 4.57 3.29 -13.83
N ASP A 57 3.84 4.33 -14.22
CA ASP A 57 4.29 5.34 -15.17
C ASP A 57 5.12 6.49 -14.55
N LYS A 58 5.40 6.41 -13.23
CA LYS A 58 6.16 7.38 -12.42
C LYS A 58 5.58 8.80 -12.45
N LYS A 59 4.30 8.96 -12.78
CA LYS A 59 3.64 10.27 -12.81
C LYS A 59 3.00 10.65 -11.49
N PHE A 60 2.51 9.68 -10.74
CA PHE A 60 1.78 9.91 -9.50
C PHE A 60 2.51 9.32 -8.31
N ALA A 61 2.40 9.96 -7.16
CA ALA A 61 2.88 9.45 -5.88
C ALA A 61 2.16 10.18 -4.74
N VAL A 62 2.29 9.64 -3.53
CA VAL A 62 1.93 10.35 -2.31
C VAL A 62 3.16 11.09 -1.78
N ILE A 63 2.97 12.34 -1.36
CA ILE A 63 3.90 13.04 -0.49
C ILE A 63 3.37 13.04 0.93
N TYR A 64 4.27 12.91 1.90
CA TYR A 64 3.94 12.87 3.32
C TYR A 64 4.83 13.83 4.12
N PRO A 65 4.38 14.33 5.28
CA PRO A 65 5.11 15.28 6.10
C PRO A 65 6.43 14.73 6.67
N THR A 66 7.44 15.59 6.77
CA THR A 66 8.65 15.32 7.56
C THR A 66 8.31 15.26 9.06
N LEU A 67 9.17 14.62 9.85
CA LEU A 67 9.00 14.51 11.30
C LEU A 67 8.82 15.87 11.99
N ASP A 68 9.57 16.90 11.56
CA ASP A 68 9.48 18.24 12.14
C ASP A 68 8.16 18.96 11.81
N PHE A 69 7.44 18.51 10.78
CA PHE A 69 6.18 19.12 10.34
C PHE A 69 4.95 18.29 10.70
N SER A 70 5.11 17.03 11.14
CA SER A 70 4.01 16.09 11.36
C SER A 70 3.00 16.54 12.42
N GLU A 71 3.45 17.30 13.42
CA GLU A 71 2.60 17.84 14.49
C GLU A 71 1.80 19.08 14.04
N SER A 72 2.02 19.60 12.83
CA SER A 72 1.23 20.71 12.31
C SER A 72 -0.20 20.25 11.98
N PRO A 73 -1.23 21.04 12.30
CA PRO A 73 -2.59 20.78 11.83
C PRO A 73 -2.73 20.84 10.29
N GLU A 74 -1.74 21.39 9.58
CA GLU A 74 -1.70 21.40 8.12
C GLU A 74 -1.05 20.13 7.52
N ALA A 75 -0.39 19.31 8.34
CA ALA A 75 0.25 18.08 7.89
C ALA A 75 -0.79 17.08 7.38
N LYS A 76 -0.58 16.58 6.17
CA LYS A 76 -1.50 15.66 5.46
C LYS A 76 -0.71 14.80 4.50
N ASP A 77 -1.16 13.58 4.26
CA ASP A 77 -0.73 12.81 3.10
C ASP A 77 -1.43 13.34 1.84
N ILE A 78 -0.67 13.58 0.78
CA ILE A 78 -1.18 14.26 -0.42
C ILE A 78 -0.80 13.46 -1.66
N LEU A 79 -1.80 13.10 -2.46
CA LEU A 79 -1.58 12.56 -3.79
C LEU A 79 -1.21 13.69 -4.75
N VAL A 80 -0.11 13.52 -5.50
CA VAL A 80 0.43 14.52 -6.41
C VAL A 80 0.74 13.93 -7.78
N VAL A 81 0.81 14.81 -8.78
CA VAL A 81 1.54 14.60 -10.03
C VAL A 81 2.96 15.07 -9.83
N LEU A 82 3.96 14.30 -10.26
CA LEU A 82 5.38 14.63 -10.08
C LEU A 82 5.92 15.53 -11.21
N LYS A 83 5.46 15.37 -12.45
CA LYS A 83 6.02 16.06 -13.64
C LYS A 83 4.93 16.46 -14.67
N PRO A 84 4.60 17.76 -14.83
CA PRO A 84 4.96 18.86 -13.93
C PRO A 84 4.30 18.66 -12.56
N PHE A 85 4.93 19.19 -11.50
CA PHE A 85 4.40 19.03 -10.15
C PHE A 85 3.01 19.67 -10.03
N SER A 86 2.05 18.92 -9.51
CA SER A 86 0.70 19.41 -9.19
C SER A 86 0.09 18.63 -8.05
N VAL A 87 -0.61 19.32 -7.15
CA VAL A 87 -1.37 18.67 -6.08
C VAL A 87 -2.71 18.20 -6.63
N LEU A 88 -3.03 16.91 -6.43
CA LEU A 88 -4.31 16.36 -6.84
C LEU A 88 -5.33 16.42 -5.69
N ALA A 89 -5.03 15.77 -4.57
CA ALA A 89 -5.92 15.74 -3.42
C ALA A 89 -5.19 15.26 -2.14
N PRO A 90 -5.58 15.75 -0.95
CA PRO A 90 -5.19 15.11 0.30
C PRO A 90 -5.91 13.75 0.46
N LEU A 91 -5.25 12.79 1.10
CA LEU A 91 -5.90 11.56 1.55
C LEU A 91 -6.79 11.87 2.76
N PRO A 92 -8.05 11.41 2.78
CA PRO A 92 -8.98 11.69 3.87
C PRO A 92 -8.70 10.78 5.08
N THR A 93 -7.55 10.99 5.73
CA THR A 93 -7.16 10.34 6.99
C THR A 93 -7.23 11.32 8.16
N LYS A 94 -7.42 10.77 9.37
CA LYS A 94 -7.26 11.51 10.63
C LYS A 94 -5.81 11.48 11.15
N TRP A 95 -5.03 10.51 10.70
CA TRP A 95 -3.68 10.23 11.19
C TRP A 95 -2.74 10.11 9.99
N PRO A 96 -2.25 11.24 9.47
CA PRO A 96 -1.30 11.23 8.36
C PRO A 96 -0.03 10.46 8.72
N TYR A 97 0.52 9.73 7.75
CA TYR A 97 1.85 9.14 7.90
C TYR A 97 2.91 10.23 8.01
N PHE A 98 3.99 9.96 8.73
CA PHE A 98 5.15 10.85 8.77
C PHE A 98 6.48 10.08 8.81
N GLN A 99 7.55 10.81 8.51
CA GLN A 99 8.89 10.23 8.39
C GLN A 99 9.32 9.49 9.67
N ASN A 100 9.76 8.24 9.50
CA ASN A 100 10.25 7.35 10.57
C ASN A 100 9.19 7.02 11.65
N GLU A 101 7.90 7.08 11.30
CA GLU A 101 6.84 6.68 12.22
C GLU A 101 7.02 5.24 12.72
N SER A 102 6.95 5.05 14.04
CA SER A 102 7.13 3.74 14.66
C SER A 102 5.96 2.83 14.35
N HIS A 103 6.24 1.67 13.76
CA HIS A 103 5.23 0.71 13.31
C HIS A 103 4.25 1.28 12.27
N GLY A 104 4.60 2.41 11.63
CA GLY A 104 3.86 2.99 10.52
C GLY A 104 4.49 2.62 9.19
N GLY A 105 3.76 2.92 8.12
CA GLY A 105 4.18 2.64 6.76
C GLY A 105 3.23 3.29 5.76
N ILE A 106 3.76 3.60 4.58
CA ILE A 106 2.97 4.06 3.46
C ILE A 106 3.39 3.28 2.22
N SER A 107 2.40 2.72 1.52
CA SER A 107 2.61 1.95 0.30
C SER A 107 1.43 2.12 -0.66
N ALA A 108 1.64 1.79 -1.94
CA ALA A 108 0.56 1.70 -2.89
C ALA A 108 0.70 0.50 -3.80
N ASP A 109 -0.42 -0.14 -4.10
CA ASP A 109 -0.59 -1.04 -5.23
C ASP A 109 -1.34 -0.30 -6.33
N TRP A 110 -0.96 -0.49 -7.59
CA TRP A 110 -1.49 0.26 -8.72
C TRP A 110 -2.01 -0.66 -9.80
N SER A 111 -3.10 -0.24 -10.45
CA SER A 111 -3.48 -0.83 -11.73
C SER A 111 -2.37 -0.60 -12.76
N THR A 112 -2.23 -1.53 -13.70
CA THR A 112 -1.17 -1.48 -14.73
C THR A 112 -1.20 -0.21 -15.58
N ASP A 113 -2.39 0.37 -15.77
CA ASP A 113 -2.61 1.62 -16.51
C ASP A 113 -2.49 2.89 -15.64
N SER A 114 -2.11 2.76 -14.36
CA SER A 114 -1.99 3.86 -13.40
C SER A 114 -3.28 4.68 -13.19
N THR A 115 -4.46 4.10 -13.46
CA THR A 115 -5.76 4.78 -13.29
C THR A 115 -6.42 4.50 -11.94
N VAL A 116 -6.01 3.44 -11.26
CA VAL A 116 -6.52 3.07 -9.93
C VAL A 116 -5.35 2.75 -9.02
N ALA A 117 -5.37 3.29 -7.79
CA ALA A 117 -4.41 2.93 -6.75
C ALA A 117 -5.13 2.43 -5.50
N LEU A 118 -4.53 1.46 -4.83
CA LEU A 118 -4.84 1.05 -3.47
C LEU A 118 -3.69 1.53 -2.59
N ILE A 119 -3.91 2.61 -1.85
CA ILE A 119 -2.89 3.22 -0.98
C ILE A 119 -3.16 2.78 0.46
N THR A 120 -2.16 2.22 1.12
CA THR A 120 -2.26 1.75 2.51
C THR A 120 -1.42 2.63 3.42
N LEU A 121 -2.04 3.09 4.51
CA LEU A 121 -1.33 3.67 5.66
C LEU A 121 -1.32 2.62 6.77
N ASP A 122 -0.15 2.10 7.07
CA ASP A 122 0.03 1.07 8.08
C ASP A 122 -0.02 1.65 9.48
N SER A 123 -0.49 0.84 10.40
CA SER A 123 -0.48 1.11 11.83
C SER A 123 0.14 -0.07 12.57
N LYS A 124 0.25 0.05 13.90
CA LYS A 124 0.93 -0.93 14.75
C LYS A 124 0.59 -2.41 14.51
N TRP A 125 -0.64 -2.72 14.15
CA TRP A 125 -1.13 -4.10 14.07
C TRP A 125 -1.54 -4.55 12.67
N GLY A 126 -1.46 -3.66 11.68
CA GLY A 126 -2.06 -3.83 10.36
C GLY A 126 -2.48 -2.47 9.81
N PRO A 127 -3.27 -2.41 8.73
CA PRO A 127 -3.61 -1.15 8.10
C PRO A 127 -4.46 -0.27 9.03
N GLY A 128 -4.06 1.00 9.15
CA GLY A 128 -4.86 2.03 9.80
C GLY A 128 -5.95 2.55 8.86
N ASP A 129 -5.56 2.83 7.61
CA ASP A 129 -6.43 3.25 6.52
C ASP A 129 -6.01 2.57 5.20
N VAL A 130 -7.00 2.31 4.34
CA VAL A 130 -6.78 1.83 2.97
C VAL A 130 -7.65 2.64 2.02
N PHE A 131 -7.02 3.33 1.07
CA PHE A 131 -7.68 4.20 0.11
C PHE A 131 -7.70 3.60 -1.29
N VAL A 132 -8.89 3.52 -1.88
CA VAL A 132 -9.04 3.36 -3.32
C VAL A 132 -9.08 4.74 -3.96
N VAL A 133 -8.08 5.04 -4.77
CA VAL A 133 -8.00 6.26 -5.58
C VAL A 133 -8.37 5.91 -7.02
N GLU A 134 -9.38 6.57 -7.56
CA GLU A 134 -9.71 6.53 -8.99
C GLU A 134 -9.25 7.82 -9.66
N LEU A 135 -8.49 7.66 -10.74
CA LEU A 135 -8.04 8.74 -11.61
C LEU A 135 -8.78 8.68 -12.95
N ALA A 136 -9.14 9.84 -13.47
CA ALA A 136 -9.66 10.01 -14.82
C ALA A 136 -9.07 11.29 -15.40
N GLU A 137 -8.53 11.20 -16.62
CA GLU A 137 -7.96 12.36 -17.33
C GLU A 137 -6.91 13.13 -16.52
N GLY A 138 -6.08 12.41 -15.75
CA GLY A 138 -5.02 12.99 -14.91
C GLY A 138 -5.52 13.71 -13.65
N LYS A 139 -6.80 13.56 -13.29
CA LYS A 139 -7.40 14.13 -12.07
C LYS A 139 -7.99 13.04 -11.20
N VAL A 140 -8.11 13.33 -9.91
CA VAL A 140 -8.83 12.48 -8.96
C VAL A 140 -10.32 12.53 -9.27
N LYS A 141 -10.88 11.38 -9.64
CA LYS A 141 -12.32 11.16 -9.78
C LYS A 141 -12.96 10.89 -8.43
N ARG A 142 -12.33 10.04 -7.61
CA ARG A 142 -12.82 9.65 -6.28
C ARG A 142 -11.68 9.09 -5.42
N ILE A 143 -11.75 9.35 -4.11
CA ILE A 143 -10.93 8.67 -3.11
C ILE A 143 -11.90 8.08 -2.09
N THR A 144 -11.81 6.76 -1.85
CA THR A 144 -12.63 6.08 -0.85
C THR A 144 -11.73 5.38 0.15
N ASN A 145 -11.89 5.68 1.43
CA ASN A 145 -11.30 4.88 2.48
C ASN A 145 -12.16 3.61 2.68
N VAL A 146 -11.73 2.50 2.05
CA VAL A 146 -12.49 1.24 2.09
C VAL A 146 -12.45 0.58 3.47
N LEU A 147 -11.39 0.84 4.24
CA LEU A 147 -11.28 0.32 5.60
C LEU A 147 -12.23 1.04 6.56
N GLU A 148 -12.45 2.34 6.38
CA GLU A 148 -13.49 3.07 7.11
C GLU A 148 -14.90 2.57 6.72
N LYS A 149 -15.14 2.24 5.45
CA LYS A 149 -16.40 1.59 5.04
C LYS A 149 -16.60 0.22 5.68
N LEU A 150 -15.52 -0.54 5.84
CA LEU A 150 -15.57 -1.79 6.56
C LEU A 150 -15.81 -1.59 8.06
N ARG A 151 -15.23 -0.53 8.65
CA ARG A 151 -15.49 -0.14 10.04
C ARG A 151 -16.96 0.22 10.26
N GLU A 152 -17.54 1.05 9.40
CA GLU A 152 -18.96 1.40 9.40
C GLU A 152 -19.85 0.14 9.35
N LEU A 153 -19.48 -0.84 8.52
CA LEU A 153 -20.20 -2.11 8.37
C LEU A 153 -20.17 -2.96 9.66
N LEU A 154 -19.02 -3.05 10.32
CA LEU A 154 -18.84 -3.92 11.50
C LEU A 154 -19.33 -3.29 12.81
N LEU A 155 -19.43 -1.96 12.85
CA LEU A 155 -19.73 -1.21 14.07
C LEU A 155 -21.05 -1.61 14.75
N PRO A 156 -22.17 -1.86 14.03
CA PRO A 156 -23.40 -2.36 14.66
C PRO A 156 -23.21 -3.73 15.32
N GLN A 157 -22.49 -4.65 14.67
CA GLN A 157 -22.21 -5.98 15.21
C GLN A 157 -21.34 -5.88 16.47
N PHE A 158 -20.29 -5.07 16.45
CA PHE A 158 -19.45 -4.81 17.62
C PHE A 158 -20.27 -4.26 18.81
N ARG A 159 -21.10 -3.24 18.57
CA ARG A 159 -21.89 -2.57 19.62
C ARG A 159 -22.99 -3.45 20.20
N SER A 160 -23.52 -4.39 19.42
CA SER A 160 -24.59 -5.31 19.83
C SER A 160 -24.09 -6.58 20.50
N ALA A 161 -22.79 -6.89 20.40
CA ALA A 161 -22.20 -8.11 20.93
C ALA A 161 -22.38 -8.29 22.44
N LYS A 162 -22.47 -9.56 22.88
CA LYS A 162 -22.65 -9.97 24.28
C LYS A 162 -21.60 -11.03 24.64
N PRO A 163 -20.80 -10.82 25.72
CA PRO A 163 -20.74 -9.63 26.56
C PRO A 163 -20.30 -8.37 25.78
N LYS A 164 -20.64 -7.17 26.30
CA LYS A 164 -20.30 -5.91 25.63
C LYS A 164 -18.77 -5.77 25.53
N PRO A 165 -18.19 -5.68 24.32
CA PRO A 165 -16.75 -5.56 24.15
C PRO A 165 -16.20 -4.25 24.73
N GLU A 166 -14.91 -4.27 25.08
CA GLU A 166 -14.16 -3.05 25.38
C GLU A 166 -13.73 -2.35 24.09
N ARG A 167 -13.51 -1.04 24.14
CA ARG A 167 -12.84 -0.37 23.02
C ARG A 167 -11.37 -0.80 23.02
N TYR A 168 -10.78 -0.93 21.84
CA TYR A 168 -9.35 -1.18 21.69
C TYR A 168 -8.51 -0.10 22.39
N ASN A 169 -8.84 1.17 22.14
CA ASN A 169 -8.24 2.33 22.81
C ASN A 169 -9.18 3.55 22.74
N ASP A 170 -8.69 4.72 23.16
CA ASP A 170 -9.48 5.96 23.11
C ASP A 170 -9.77 6.43 21.68
N ALA A 171 -8.94 6.04 20.72
CA ALA A 171 -9.06 6.43 19.31
C ALA A 171 -10.06 5.59 18.50
N GLY A 172 -10.31 4.33 18.89
CA GLY A 172 -11.17 3.43 18.11
C GLY A 172 -11.71 2.22 18.87
N GLU A 173 -12.85 1.71 18.41
CA GLU A 173 -13.52 0.53 18.97
C GLU A 173 -12.73 -0.76 18.75
N PHE A 174 -12.18 -0.95 17.56
CA PHE A 174 -11.41 -2.12 17.14
C PHE A 174 -10.44 -1.72 16.02
N ILE A 175 -9.47 -2.58 15.73
CA ILE A 175 -8.49 -2.44 14.66
C ILE A 175 -8.68 -3.52 13.61
N PHE A 176 -7.92 -3.42 12.52
CA PHE A 176 -7.76 -4.46 11.52
C PHE A 176 -6.32 -4.98 11.58
N GLU A 177 -6.17 -6.29 11.51
CA GLU A 177 -4.88 -6.95 11.50
C GLU A 177 -4.54 -7.40 10.08
N ASP A 178 -3.25 -7.30 9.73
CA ASP A 178 -2.73 -8.07 8.61
C ASP A 178 -2.57 -9.53 9.06
N GLU A 179 -3.08 -10.44 8.25
CA GLU A 179 -2.78 -11.86 8.40
C GLU A 179 -1.55 -12.21 7.53
N GLU A 180 -1.36 -13.48 7.16
CA GLU A 180 -0.24 -13.88 6.28
C GLU A 180 -0.21 -13.14 4.93
N ASN A 181 -1.33 -12.51 4.53
CA ASN A 181 -1.46 -11.69 3.33
C ASN A 181 -1.95 -10.29 3.70
N SER A 182 -1.71 -9.32 2.81
CA SER A 182 -2.24 -7.96 2.95
C SER A 182 -3.77 -7.96 3.12
N ALA A 183 -4.27 -7.20 4.10
CA ALA A 183 -5.70 -7.10 4.40
C ALA A 183 -6.58 -6.70 3.20
N CYS A 184 -6.02 -5.92 2.26
CA CYS A 184 -6.69 -5.47 1.04
C CYS A 184 -5.76 -5.69 -0.16
N THR A 185 -6.32 -6.17 -1.27
CA THR A 185 -5.60 -6.38 -2.54
C THR A 185 -6.39 -5.84 -3.71
N LEU A 186 -5.71 -5.24 -4.69
CA LEU A 186 -6.32 -4.66 -5.88
C LEU A 186 -6.40 -5.69 -7.01
N GLU A 187 -7.59 -5.90 -7.57
CA GLU A 187 -7.77 -6.74 -8.76
C GLU A 187 -8.08 -5.88 -9.99
N GLY A 188 -7.01 -5.51 -10.70
CA GLY A 188 -7.07 -4.65 -11.86
C GLY A 188 -7.63 -3.27 -11.51
N THR A 189 -8.64 -2.82 -12.26
CA THR A 189 -9.28 -1.51 -12.06
C THR A 189 -10.69 -1.60 -11.49
N LYS A 190 -11.16 -2.81 -11.13
CA LYS A 190 -12.58 -3.06 -10.89
C LYS A 190 -12.92 -3.40 -9.45
N LEU A 191 -12.02 -4.08 -8.76
CA LEU A 191 -12.35 -4.73 -7.50
C LEU A 191 -11.22 -4.58 -6.49
N VAL A 192 -11.58 -4.40 -5.22
CA VAL A 192 -10.69 -4.64 -4.09
C VAL A 192 -11.18 -5.86 -3.33
N LYS A 193 -10.30 -6.85 -3.14
CA LYS A 193 -10.53 -7.98 -2.26
C LYS A 193 -10.05 -7.64 -0.87
N ILE A 194 -10.86 -7.98 0.12
CA ILE A 194 -10.62 -7.72 1.52
C ILE A 194 -10.65 -9.05 2.25
N ASP A 195 -9.57 -9.39 2.94
CA ASP A 195 -9.47 -10.55 3.83
C ASP A 195 -8.69 -10.14 5.06
N THR A 196 -9.38 -9.82 6.14
CA THR A 196 -8.77 -9.26 7.35
C THR A 196 -9.51 -9.68 8.60
N LYS A 197 -8.78 -9.73 9.70
CA LYS A 197 -9.33 -9.89 11.04
C LYS A 197 -9.56 -8.53 11.66
N ALA A 198 -10.77 -8.27 12.14
CA ALA A 198 -11.06 -7.13 12.99
C ALA A 198 -11.08 -7.57 14.45
N THR A 199 -10.39 -6.85 15.34
CA THR A 199 -10.32 -7.19 16.78
C THR A 199 -10.19 -5.96 17.66
N ASN A 200 -10.74 -6.00 18.88
CA ASN A 200 -10.44 -5.01 19.91
C ASN A 200 -9.30 -5.43 20.85
N ASP A 201 -8.77 -6.63 20.66
CA ASP A 201 -7.81 -7.27 21.57
C ASP A 201 -6.70 -7.96 20.77
N PRO A 202 -5.80 -7.19 20.12
CA PRO A 202 -4.71 -7.75 19.32
C PRO A 202 -3.70 -8.56 20.12
N LYS A 203 -3.73 -8.46 21.45
CA LYS A 203 -2.84 -9.18 22.36
C LYS A 203 -3.50 -10.36 23.08
N GLY A 204 -4.80 -10.56 22.91
CA GLY A 204 -5.55 -11.62 23.61
C GLY A 204 -5.63 -11.44 25.14
N MET A 205 -5.51 -10.21 25.65
CA MET A 205 -5.48 -9.93 27.10
C MET A 205 -6.83 -9.45 27.65
N SER A 206 -7.78 -9.07 26.80
CA SER A 206 -9.07 -8.54 27.25
C SER A 206 -10.02 -9.66 27.65
N LYS A 207 -10.58 -9.53 28.86
CA LYS A 207 -11.69 -10.38 29.32
C LYS A 207 -12.95 -10.20 28.47
N ARG A 208 -13.03 -9.10 27.71
CA ARG A 208 -14.15 -8.72 26.83
C ARG A 208 -13.67 -8.53 25.38
N GLY A 209 -12.76 -9.40 24.94
CA GLY A 209 -12.31 -9.49 23.57
C GLY A 209 -13.44 -9.83 22.59
N TRP A 210 -13.38 -9.22 21.42
CA TRP A 210 -14.25 -9.39 20.26
C TRP A 210 -13.36 -9.46 19.02
N ALA A 211 -13.58 -10.48 18.19
CA ALA A 211 -12.87 -10.61 16.94
C ALA A 211 -13.76 -11.26 15.87
N VAL A 212 -13.60 -10.82 14.63
CA VAL A 212 -14.26 -11.39 13.46
C VAL A 212 -13.29 -11.49 12.30
N GLN A 213 -13.40 -12.55 11.50
CA GLN A 213 -12.81 -12.60 10.17
C GLN A 213 -13.78 -11.97 9.19
N VAL A 214 -13.25 -11.15 8.29
CA VAL A 214 -14.02 -10.51 7.23
C VAL A 214 -13.41 -10.87 5.88
N LYS A 215 -14.22 -11.49 5.03
CA LYS A 215 -13.95 -11.61 3.59
C LYS A 215 -14.96 -10.77 2.84
N ALA A 216 -14.52 -9.76 2.12
CA ALA A 216 -15.41 -8.86 1.39
C ALA A 216 -14.82 -8.45 0.04
N GLU A 217 -15.71 -8.01 -0.83
CA GLU A 217 -15.33 -7.51 -2.16
C GLU A 217 -15.97 -6.14 -2.36
N TRP A 218 -15.14 -5.16 -2.72
CA TRP A 218 -15.55 -3.80 -3.00
C TRP A 218 -15.48 -3.51 -4.50
N ASP A 219 -16.63 -3.19 -5.10
CA ASP A 219 -16.70 -2.74 -6.49
C ASP A 219 -16.27 -1.27 -6.55
N ILE A 220 -15.19 -1.02 -7.29
CA ILE A 220 -14.56 0.30 -7.38
C ILE A 220 -15.48 1.28 -8.10
N ALA A 221 -16.10 0.90 -9.21
CA ALA A 221 -16.94 1.79 -9.99
C ALA A 221 -18.21 2.19 -9.22
N GLN A 222 -18.85 1.23 -8.57
CA GLN A 222 -20.10 1.41 -7.81
C GLN A 222 -19.85 1.97 -6.41
N ALA A 223 -18.60 1.97 -5.92
CA ALA A 223 -18.23 2.36 -4.57
C ALA A 223 -19.12 1.72 -3.49
N LYS A 224 -19.23 0.40 -3.53
CA LYS A 224 -19.93 -0.38 -2.51
C LYS A 224 -19.39 -1.79 -2.41
N PHE A 225 -19.66 -2.42 -1.28
CA PHE A 225 -19.47 -3.85 -1.13
C PHE A 225 -20.46 -4.62 -2.01
N ILE A 226 -19.97 -5.61 -2.76
CA ILE A 226 -20.79 -6.51 -3.59
C ILE A 226 -20.84 -7.94 -3.03
N SER A 227 -19.91 -8.30 -2.15
CA SER A 227 -19.88 -9.54 -1.39
C SER A 227 -19.32 -9.31 -0.01
N GLN A 228 -19.89 -9.96 1.00
CA GLN A 228 -19.47 -9.85 2.41
C GLN A 228 -19.73 -11.17 3.12
N LYS A 229 -18.70 -11.70 3.77
CA LYS A 229 -18.80 -12.84 4.69
C LYS A 229 -18.05 -12.48 5.96
N ILE A 230 -18.80 -12.38 7.06
CA ILE A 230 -18.27 -12.06 8.39
C ILE A 230 -18.48 -13.29 9.26
N THR A 231 -17.40 -13.81 9.84
CA THR A 231 -17.44 -14.97 10.74
C THR A 231 -16.79 -14.62 12.07
N LEU A 232 -17.34 -15.12 13.17
CA LEU A 232 -16.69 -14.98 14.47
C LEU A 232 -15.30 -15.62 14.40
N ALA A 233 -14.27 -14.86 14.78
CA ALA A 233 -12.93 -15.40 14.91
C ALA A 233 -12.82 -16.07 16.28
N PRO A 234 -12.15 -17.25 16.39
CA PRO A 234 -11.86 -17.83 17.68
C PRO A 234 -11.04 -16.84 18.52
N ARG A 235 -11.26 -16.82 19.84
CA ARG A 235 -10.39 -16.06 20.75
C ARG A 235 -8.96 -16.54 20.56
N GLN A 236 -8.02 -15.62 20.38
CA GLN A 236 -6.62 -15.97 20.54
C GLN A 236 -6.42 -16.41 21.99
N SER A 237 -6.19 -17.70 22.20
CA SER A 237 -5.72 -18.19 23.48
C SER A 237 -4.28 -17.70 23.65
N SER A 238 -4.00 -16.98 24.73
CA SER A 238 -2.64 -16.81 25.20
C SER A 238 -2.03 -18.22 25.33
N GLY A 239 -1.04 -18.54 24.50
CA GLY A 239 -0.18 -19.68 24.77
C GLY A 239 0.58 -19.36 26.05
N ASP A 240 0.27 -20.10 27.10
CA ASP A 240 1.09 -20.17 28.31
C ASP A 240 2.46 -20.81 27.99
#